data_AF-A0A367K5J2-F1
#
_entry.id   AF-A0A367K5J2-F1
#
_cell.length_a   1.000
_cell.length_b   1.000
_cell.length_c   1.000
_cell.angle_alpha   90.00
_cell.angle_beta   90.00
_cell.angle_gamma   90.00
#
_symmetry.space_group_name_H-M   'P 1'
#
loop_
_entity.id
_entity.type
_entity.pdbx_description
1 polymer ?
#
loop_
_entity_poly.entity_id
_entity_poly.type
_entity_poly.pdbx_seq_one_letter_code
_entity_poly.pdbx_strand_id
1 'polypeptide(L)'
;MTDQSDQDGFTTVESFKYKKISKKKRNKYTFKDPDDYTIDDLEAKLKERREFLENSRFYKELLDIFKEHLLNSKFNDIVCYGIGSMQKSKNAQYQFILALILRDLLNIPGKMYIFDPVMTELDKELCTIYKLDIIQENEQGKRAVEQSTLFYMPHCGRGLYSNTLSANWTARQLPLITIIGNRFDMYVGR
;
A
#
# COMPACT_ATOMS: atom_id res chain seq x y z
N MET A 1 -40.56 58.61 -13.07
CA MET A 1 -39.44 58.31 -13.98
C MET A 1 -38.49 59.47 -13.82
N THR A 2 -37.33 59.38 -13.17
CA THR A 2 -36.39 58.26 -13.04
C THR A 2 -35.48 58.50 -11.82
N ASP A 3 -35.21 57.40 -11.13
CA ASP A 3 -34.05 56.99 -10.31
C ASP A 3 -33.37 57.94 -9.32
N GLN A 4 -33.50 57.51 -8.05
CA GLN A 4 -32.56 57.74 -6.96
C GLN A 4 -31.19 57.15 -7.32
N SER A 5 -30.15 57.96 -7.23
CA SER A 5 -28.77 57.47 -7.30
C SER A 5 -28.34 56.98 -5.92
N ASP A 6 -28.26 55.66 -5.76
CA ASP A 6 -27.70 55.02 -4.57
C ASP A 6 -26.21 55.37 -4.41
N GLN A 7 -25.86 55.80 -3.21
CA GLN A 7 -24.49 55.96 -2.73
C GLN A 7 -23.92 54.59 -2.36
N ASP A 8 -23.50 53.81 -3.33
CA ASP A 8 -22.64 52.66 -3.07
C ASP A 8 -21.19 53.13 -3.14
N GLY A 9 -20.52 53.12 -1.99
CA GLY A 9 -19.13 53.58 -1.76
C GLY A 9 -18.04 52.79 -2.49
N PHE A 10 -18.25 52.48 -3.77
CA PHE A 10 -17.28 51.85 -4.66
C PHE A 10 -16.61 52.92 -5.54
N THR A 11 -15.30 53.08 -5.35
CA THR A 11 -14.45 53.88 -6.23
C THR A 11 -14.10 53.07 -7.47
N THR A 12 -14.44 53.58 -8.66
CA THR A 12 -13.99 53.04 -9.95
C THR A 12 -12.47 53.16 -10.05
N VAL A 13 -11.76 52.03 -10.13
CA VAL A 13 -10.30 52.05 -10.22
C VAL A 13 -9.88 52.17 -11.69
N GLU A 14 -9.32 53.33 -12.06
CA GLU A 14 -8.74 53.53 -13.39
C GLU A 14 -7.41 52.77 -13.51
N SER A 15 -7.49 51.58 -14.12
CA SER A 15 -6.37 50.74 -14.59
C SER A 15 -5.46 50.11 -13.51
N PHE A 16 -5.77 48.86 -13.15
CA PHE A 16 -4.81 47.97 -12.52
C PHE A 16 -3.82 47.42 -13.57
N LYS A 17 -2.55 47.84 -13.50
CA LYS A 17 -1.48 47.20 -14.27
C LYS A 17 -1.10 45.86 -13.63
N TYR A 18 -1.57 44.76 -14.21
CA TYR A 18 -1.09 43.42 -13.85
C TYR A 18 0.42 43.32 -14.10
N LYS A 19 1.20 43.00 -13.07
CA LYS A 19 2.59 42.56 -13.23
C LYS A 19 2.56 41.28 -14.08
N LYS A 20 3.19 41.28 -15.26
CA LYS A 20 3.36 40.07 -16.07
C LYS A 20 4.22 39.07 -15.28
N ILE A 21 3.55 38.14 -14.60
CA ILE A 21 4.22 36.96 -14.06
C ILE A 21 4.69 36.14 -15.28
N SER A 22 5.98 35.85 -15.35
CA SER A 22 6.51 34.95 -16.37
C SER A 22 5.74 33.63 -16.29
N LYS A 23 5.16 33.21 -17.42
CA LYS A 23 4.53 31.88 -17.52
C LYS A 23 5.63 30.83 -17.33
N LYS A 24 5.90 30.39 -16.09
CA LYS A 24 6.61 29.12 -15.87
C LYS A 24 5.85 28.07 -16.67
N LYS A 25 6.55 27.29 -17.51
CA LYS A 25 5.99 26.12 -18.18
C LYS A 25 5.26 25.31 -17.12
N ARG A 26 3.93 25.37 -17.09
CA ARG A 26 3.13 24.43 -16.32
C ARG A 26 3.38 23.10 -16.99
N ASN A 27 4.12 22.21 -16.33
CA ASN A 27 4.14 20.81 -16.74
C ASN A 27 2.66 20.40 -16.84
N LYS A 28 2.23 20.07 -18.06
CA LYS A 28 0.85 19.71 -18.34
C LYS A 28 0.61 18.39 -17.65
N TYR A 29 0.11 18.42 -16.41
CA TYR A 29 -0.21 17.21 -15.67
C TYR A 29 -1.38 16.55 -16.40
N THR A 30 -1.08 15.55 -17.21
CA THR A 30 -2.09 14.73 -17.86
C THR A 30 -2.51 13.68 -16.84
N PHE A 31 -3.73 13.82 -16.32
CA PHE A 31 -4.36 12.73 -15.59
C PHE A 31 -4.45 11.52 -16.51
N LYS A 32 -3.96 10.37 -16.04
CA LYS A 32 -4.06 9.09 -16.73
C LYS A 32 -4.90 8.17 -15.87
N ASP A 33 -5.92 7.59 -16.47
CA ASP A 33 -6.80 6.65 -15.78
C ASP A 33 -6.00 5.39 -15.40
N PRO A 34 -6.13 4.86 -14.17
CA PRO A 34 -5.56 3.58 -13.80
C PRO A 34 -5.88 2.43 -14.76
N ASP A 35 -7.03 2.41 -15.42
CA ASP A 35 -7.38 1.43 -16.46
C ASP A 35 -6.44 1.45 -17.67
N ASP A 36 -5.82 2.60 -17.96
CA ASP A 36 -4.93 2.77 -19.10
C ASP A 36 -3.44 2.55 -18.76
N TYR A 37 -3.14 2.17 -17.51
CA TYR A 37 -1.75 2.00 -17.07
C TYR A 37 -1.08 0.85 -17.83
N THR A 38 0.13 1.12 -18.32
CA THR A 38 1.06 0.06 -18.73
C THR A 38 1.83 -0.44 -17.51
N ILE A 39 2.58 -1.51 -17.69
CA ILE A 39 3.47 -2.03 -16.65
C ILE A 39 4.53 -0.97 -16.24
N ASP A 40 5.09 -0.26 -17.22
CA ASP A 40 6.06 0.83 -16.99
C ASP A 40 5.47 1.97 -16.15
N ASP A 41 4.21 2.35 -16.39
CA ASP A 41 3.53 3.38 -15.59
C ASP A 41 3.40 2.95 -14.13
N LEU A 42 3.01 1.69 -13.92
CA LEU A 42 2.83 1.13 -12.59
C LEU A 42 4.17 1.01 -11.85
N GLU A 43 5.22 0.51 -12.51
CA GLU A 43 6.57 0.45 -11.95
C GLU A 43 7.11 1.85 -11.60
N ALA A 44 6.88 2.85 -12.47
CA ALA A 44 7.27 4.24 -12.19
C ALA A 44 6.55 4.78 -10.94
N LYS A 45 5.27 4.48 -10.76
CA LYS A 45 4.52 4.83 -9.55
C LYS A 45 5.07 4.13 -8.31
N LEU A 46 5.37 2.84 -8.41
CA LEU A 46 5.92 2.07 -7.29
C LEU A 46 7.29 2.56 -6.87
N LYS A 47 8.14 2.97 -7.82
CA LYS A 47 9.41 3.63 -7.53
C LYS A 47 9.21 4.95 -6.78
N GLU A 48 8.27 5.79 -7.23
CA GLU A 48 7.89 7.03 -6.52
C GLU A 48 7.38 6.73 -5.10
N ARG A 49 6.60 5.65 -4.91
CA ARG A 49 6.09 5.23 -3.59
C ARG A 49 7.21 4.74 -2.67
N ARG A 50 8.15 3.95 -3.19
CA ARG A 50 9.33 3.50 -2.45
C ARG A 50 10.18 4.67 -1.98
N GLU A 51 10.53 5.58 -2.88
CA GLU A 51 11.31 6.77 -2.53
C GLU A 51 10.60 7.63 -1.47
N PHE A 52 9.30 7.89 -1.64
CA PHE A 52 8.54 8.63 -0.65
C PHE A 52 8.51 7.93 0.72
N LEU A 53 8.29 6.61 0.72
CA LEU A 53 8.22 5.83 1.95
C LEU A 53 9.56 5.82 2.67
N GLU A 54 10.66 5.53 1.99
CA GLU A 54 12.02 5.48 2.55
C GLU A 54 12.47 6.83 3.14
N ASN A 55 11.98 7.95 2.59
CA ASN A 55 12.25 9.29 3.11
C ASN A 55 11.26 9.76 4.19
N SER A 56 10.23 8.98 4.49
CA SER A 56 9.20 9.35 5.45
C SER A 56 9.65 9.17 6.90
N ARG A 57 9.05 9.94 7.81
CA ARG A 57 9.20 9.71 9.25
C ARG A 57 8.69 8.32 9.66
N PHE A 58 7.61 7.87 9.04
CA PHE A 58 7.03 6.54 9.27
C PHE A 58 8.07 5.44 9.07
N TYR A 59 8.85 5.49 7.99
CA TYR A 59 9.86 4.47 7.72
C TYR A 59 10.98 4.45 8.76
N LYS A 60 11.39 5.62 9.29
CA LYS A 60 12.38 5.68 10.37
C LYS A 60 11.85 5.02 11.64
N GLU A 61 10.62 5.35 12.04
CA GLU A 61 9.96 4.75 13.21
C GLU A 61 9.73 3.24 13.02
N LEU A 62 9.37 2.83 11.80
CA LEU A 62 9.25 1.42 11.42
C LEU A 62 10.57 0.69 11.63
N LEU A 63 11.70 1.24 11.17
CA LEU A 63 13.01 0.62 11.32
C LEU A 63 13.39 0.40 12.79
N ASP A 64 13.02 1.32 13.68
CA ASP A 64 13.29 1.18 15.11
C ASP A 64 12.46 0.04 15.71
N ILE A 65 11.16 -0.03 15.40
CA ILE A 65 10.28 -1.14 15.80
C ILE A 65 10.83 -2.48 15.27
N PHE A 66 11.26 -2.50 14.01
CA PHE A 66 11.84 -3.69 13.37
C PHE A 66 13.09 -4.17 14.10
N LYS A 67 13.99 -3.25 14.44
CA LYS A 67 15.22 -3.57 15.16
C LYS A 67 14.95 -4.19 16.52
N GLU A 68 13.96 -3.65 17.24
CA GLU A 68 13.64 -4.10 18.58
C GLU A 68 12.87 -5.43 18.61
N HIS A 69 11.94 -5.65 17.67
CA HIS A 69 10.95 -6.72 17.78
C HIS A 69 11.05 -7.82 16.73
N LEU A 70 11.65 -7.55 15.57
CA LEU A 70 11.58 -8.45 14.41
C LEU A 70 12.95 -8.94 13.91
N LEU A 71 14.04 -8.21 14.16
CA LEU A 71 15.39 -8.62 13.69
C LEU A 71 15.83 -9.98 14.23
N ASN A 72 15.38 -10.36 15.43
CA ASN A 72 15.73 -11.65 16.02
C ASN A 72 14.88 -12.82 15.48
N SER A 73 13.78 -12.50 14.79
CA SER A 73 12.92 -13.50 14.17
C SER A 73 13.47 -13.86 12.79
N LYS A 74 13.66 -15.14 12.55
CA LYS A 74 14.03 -15.66 11.23
C LYS A 74 12.78 -16.21 10.55
N PHE A 75 12.52 -15.73 9.35
CA PHE A 75 11.42 -16.22 8.51
C PHE A 75 11.99 -16.91 7.30
N ASN A 76 11.35 -18.00 6.92
CA ASN A 76 11.65 -18.72 5.68
C ASN A 76 10.85 -18.12 4.52
N ASP A 77 9.56 -17.89 4.74
CA ASP A 77 8.64 -17.36 3.72
C ASP A 77 7.85 -16.15 4.23
N ILE A 78 7.26 -15.41 3.29
CA ILE A 78 6.28 -14.36 3.57
C ILE A 78 5.02 -14.59 2.71
N VAL A 79 3.85 -14.39 3.32
CA VAL A 79 2.54 -14.50 2.66
C VAL A 79 1.79 -13.18 2.81
N CYS A 80 1.45 -12.56 1.68
CA CYS A 80 0.77 -11.28 1.63
C CYS A 80 -0.70 -11.47 1.24
N TYR A 81 -1.60 -11.14 2.17
CA TYR A 81 -3.04 -11.09 1.90
C TYR A 81 -3.57 -9.67 2.11
N GLY A 82 -4.58 -9.27 1.36
CA GLY A 82 -5.25 -7.98 1.60
C GLY A 82 -4.39 -6.77 1.21
N ILE A 83 -3.55 -6.91 0.18
CA ILE A 83 -2.76 -5.79 -0.36
C ILE A 83 -3.64 -4.86 -1.20
N GLY A 84 -4.66 -5.40 -1.87
CA GLY A 84 -5.45 -4.74 -2.90
C GLY A 84 -4.77 -4.73 -4.27
N SER A 85 -5.33 -3.95 -5.19
CA SER A 85 -4.79 -3.77 -6.55
C SER A 85 -3.79 -2.61 -6.62
N MET A 86 -2.55 -2.89 -7.02
CA MET A 86 -1.51 -1.88 -7.21
C MET A 86 -1.84 -0.96 -8.38
N GLN A 87 -2.51 -1.48 -9.42
CA GLN A 87 -3.06 -0.68 -10.53
C GLN A 87 -4.10 0.32 -10.01
N LYS A 88 -5.08 -0.12 -9.20
CA LYS A 88 -6.27 0.68 -8.86
C LYS A 88 -6.14 1.53 -7.61
N SER A 89 -5.20 1.23 -6.71
CA SER A 89 -5.15 1.86 -5.39
C SER A 89 -3.77 2.35 -5.02
N LYS A 90 -3.67 3.67 -4.73
CA LYS A 90 -2.48 4.28 -4.14
C LYS A 90 -2.10 3.64 -2.79
N ASN A 91 -3.10 3.23 -2.00
CA ASN A 91 -2.84 2.58 -0.72
C ASN A 91 -2.23 1.19 -0.95
N ALA A 92 -2.76 0.41 -1.90
CA ALA A 92 -2.20 -0.88 -2.27
C ALA A 92 -0.76 -0.76 -2.77
N GLN A 93 -0.44 0.30 -3.54
CA GLN A 93 0.94 0.59 -3.95
C GLN A 93 1.88 0.75 -2.76
N TYR A 94 1.50 1.52 -1.74
CA TYR A 94 2.33 1.66 -0.53
C TYR A 94 2.43 0.36 0.26
N GLN A 95 1.33 -0.40 0.39
CA GLN A 95 1.34 -1.67 1.10
C GLN A 95 2.22 -2.71 0.41
N PHE A 96 2.17 -2.76 -0.92
CA PHE A 96 3.01 -3.63 -1.73
C PHE A 96 4.49 -3.28 -1.58
N ILE A 97 4.84 -2.00 -1.69
CA ILE A 97 6.21 -1.52 -1.47
C ILE A 97 6.69 -1.85 -0.05
N LEU A 98 5.84 -1.62 0.95
CA LEU A 98 6.18 -1.95 2.32
C LEU A 98 6.45 -3.45 2.45
N ALA A 99 5.60 -4.32 1.90
CA ALA A 99 5.81 -5.77 1.91
C ALA A 99 7.16 -6.20 1.29
N LEU A 100 7.56 -5.58 0.17
CA LEU A 100 8.87 -5.81 -0.44
C LEU A 100 10.01 -5.38 0.49
N ILE A 101 9.90 -4.19 1.08
CA ILE A 101 10.86 -3.68 2.07
C ILE A 101 10.95 -4.61 3.28
N LEU A 102 9.82 -5.15 3.76
CA LEU A 102 9.82 -6.10 4.88
C LEU A 102 10.61 -7.37 4.54
N ARG A 103 10.39 -7.91 3.33
CA ARG A 103 11.15 -9.07 2.83
C ARG A 103 12.66 -8.77 2.80
N ASP A 104 13.03 -7.60 2.30
CA ASP A 104 14.44 -7.16 2.19
C ASP A 104 15.08 -7.00 3.57
N LEU A 105 14.43 -6.27 4.49
CA LEU A 105 14.94 -5.99 5.83
C LEU A 105 15.10 -7.25 6.69
N LEU A 106 14.20 -8.21 6.53
CA LEU A 106 14.22 -9.48 7.28
C LEU A 106 15.07 -10.56 6.59
N ASN A 107 15.66 -10.26 5.42
CA ASN A 107 16.46 -11.18 4.63
C ASN A 107 15.77 -12.54 4.42
N ILE A 108 14.47 -12.52 4.09
CA ILE A 108 13.66 -13.74 3.94
C ILE A 108 14.11 -14.49 2.68
N PRO A 109 14.71 -15.70 2.80
CA PRO A 109 15.38 -16.37 1.69
C PRO A 109 14.41 -17.13 0.77
N GLY A 110 13.23 -17.49 1.29
CA GLY A 110 12.24 -18.27 0.57
C GLY A 110 11.31 -17.42 -0.28
N LYS A 111 10.09 -17.92 -0.40
CA LYS A 111 9.09 -17.40 -1.32
C LYS A 111 8.30 -16.24 -0.70
N MET A 112 7.89 -15.33 -1.57
CA MET A 112 6.94 -14.29 -1.24
C MET A 112 5.65 -14.58 -2.00
N TYR A 113 4.65 -15.04 -1.27
CA TYR A 113 3.35 -15.33 -1.83
C TYR A 113 2.44 -14.11 -1.75
N ILE A 114 1.57 -13.94 -2.73
CA ILE A 114 0.61 -12.84 -2.74
C ILE A 114 -0.75 -13.27 -3.28
N PHE A 115 -1.81 -12.77 -2.64
CA PHE A 115 -3.17 -12.89 -3.12
C PHE A 115 -4.06 -11.75 -2.63
N ASP A 116 -4.84 -11.19 -3.54
CA ASP A 116 -6.00 -10.38 -3.20
C ASP A 116 -7.09 -10.59 -4.27
N PRO A 117 -8.38 -10.76 -3.89
CA PRO A 117 -9.47 -10.93 -4.86
C PRO A 117 -9.61 -9.81 -5.88
N VAL A 118 -9.10 -8.60 -5.56
CA VAL A 118 -9.21 -7.45 -6.46
C VAL A 118 -8.00 -7.25 -7.38
N MET A 119 -7.00 -8.14 -7.35
CA MET A 119 -5.85 -8.05 -8.25
C MET A 119 -6.27 -8.11 -9.72
N THR A 120 -5.75 -7.20 -10.52
CA THR A 120 -5.94 -7.17 -11.97
C THR A 120 -4.89 -8.02 -12.69
N GLU A 121 -5.03 -8.19 -14.01
CA GLU A 121 -3.99 -8.85 -14.81
C GLU A 121 -2.66 -8.07 -14.81
N LEU A 122 -2.72 -6.73 -14.77
CA LEU A 122 -1.52 -5.90 -14.65
C LEU A 122 -0.83 -6.10 -13.29
N ASP A 123 -1.59 -6.29 -12.22
CA ASP A 123 -1.04 -6.62 -10.90
C ASP A 123 -0.32 -7.97 -10.91
N LYS A 124 -0.86 -8.97 -11.63
CA LYS A 124 -0.25 -10.30 -11.78
C LYS A 124 1.02 -10.26 -12.64
N GLU A 125 0.99 -9.50 -13.73
CA GLU A 125 2.18 -9.25 -14.56
C GLU A 125 3.30 -8.63 -13.72
N LEU A 126 2.97 -7.59 -12.94
CA LEU A 126 3.90 -6.96 -12.01
C LEU A 126 4.45 -7.97 -10.99
N CYS A 127 3.61 -8.80 -10.37
CA CYS A 127 4.06 -9.83 -9.43
C CYS A 127 5.07 -10.80 -10.08
N THR A 128 4.90 -11.11 -11.37
CA THR A 128 5.83 -11.95 -12.13
C THR A 128 7.19 -11.27 -12.29
N ILE A 129 7.23 -9.97 -12.61
CA ILE A 129 8.46 -9.17 -12.70
C ILE A 129 9.22 -9.16 -11.37
N TYR A 130 8.50 -8.97 -10.27
CA TYR A 130 9.07 -9.00 -8.91
C TYR A 130 9.34 -10.42 -8.38
N LYS A 131 9.14 -11.46 -9.20
CA LYS A 131 9.37 -12.89 -8.87
C LYS A 131 8.61 -13.31 -7.60
N LEU A 132 7.34 -12.92 -7.52
CA LEU A 132 6.43 -13.30 -6.45
C LEU A 132 5.59 -14.51 -6.87
N ASP A 133 5.28 -15.39 -5.92
CA ASP A 133 4.43 -16.54 -6.14
C ASP A 133 2.95 -16.13 -5.96
N ILE A 134 2.25 -15.92 -7.06
CA ILE A 134 0.82 -15.61 -7.04
C ILE A 134 0.04 -16.87 -6.62
N ILE A 135 -0.76 -16.75 -5.56
CA ILE A 135 -1.67 -17.82 -5.14
C ILE A 135 -2.83 -17.85 -6.13
N GLN A 136 -3.04 -18.98 -6.79
CA GLN A 136 -3.99 -19.08 -7.90
C GLN A 136 -5.45 -19.11 -7.44
N GLU A 137 -5.70 -19.61 -6.24
CA GLU A 137 -7.03 -19.80 -5.70
C GLU A 137 -7.23 -19.01 -4.41
N ASN A 138 -8.46 -18.58 -4.15
CA ASN A 138 -8.81 -17.94 -2.89
C ASN A 138 -8.86 -18.98 -1.77
N GLU A 139 -7.72 -19.22 -1.13
CA GLU A 139 -7.58 -20.10 0.04
C GLU A 139 -8.35 -19.58 1.29
N GLN A 140 -8.93 -18.37 1.23
CA GLN A 140 -9.59 -17.70 2.35
C GLN A 140 -8.68 -17.59 3.59
N GLY A 141 -7.37 -17.51 3.39
CA GLY A 141 -6.37 -17.45 4.47
C GLY A 141 -6.09 -18.79 5.15
N LYS A 142 -6.67 -19.91 4.69
CA LYS A 142 -6.51 -21.26 5.26
C LYS A 142 -5.22 -21.95 4.79
N ARG A 143 -4.10 -21.23 4.85
CA ARG A 143 -2.79 -21.75 4.46
C ARG A 143 -2.08 -22.36 5.67
N ALA A 144 -1.84 -23.66 5.63
CA ALA A 144 -1.01 -24.33 6.61
C ALA A 144 0.48 -23.99 6.38
N VAL A 145 1.24 -23.83 7.45
CA VAL A 145 2.69 -23.59 7.41
C VAL A 145 3.47 -24.82 7.85
N GLU A 146 4.64 -25.00 7.25
CA GLU A 146 5.61 -26.05 7.61
C GLU A 146 6.90 -25.47 8.19
N GLN A 147 7.16 -24.18 7.95
CA GLN A 147 8.34 -23.43 8.36
C GLN A 147 7.95 -22.05 8.87
N SER A 148 8.89 -21.31 9.45
CA SER A 148 8.63 -19.96 9.98
C SER A 148 8.15 -19.06 8.85
N THR A 149 6.94 -18.52 8.98
CA THR A 149 6.28 -17.75 7.93
C THR A 149 5.71 -16.45 8.49
N LEU A 150 6.07 -15.35 7.84
CA LEU A 150 5.48 -14.05 8.11
C LEU A 150 4.22 -13.87 7.27
N PHE A 151 3.08 -13.62 7.91
CA PHE A 151 1.86 -13.20 7.25
C PHE A 151 1.74 -11.67 7.31
N TYR A 152 1.77 -11.02 6.15
CA TYR A 152 1.53 -9.60 6.01
C TYR A 152 0.08 -9.35 5.54
N MET A 153 -0.73 -8.73 6.42
CA MET A 153 -2.19 -8.71 6.33
C MET A 153 -2.77 -7.32 6.68
N PRO A 154 -2.43 -6.22 5.97
CA PRO A 154 -2.76 -4.85 6.37
C PRO A 154 -4.24 -4.47 6.22
N HIS A 155 -5.02 -5.14 5.35
CA HIS A 155 -6.44 -4.81 5.12
C HIS A 155 -7.37 -6.02 5.22
N CYS A 156 -6.92 -7.06 5.90
CA CYS A 156 -7.70 -8.28 6.08
C CYS A 156 -8.76 -8.11 7.16
N GLY A 157 -9.98 -8.58 6.89
CA GLY A 157 -11.03 -8.66 7.91
C GLY A 157 -10.81 -9.80 8.91
N ARG A 158 -11.55 -9.78 10.02
CA ARG A 158 -11.48 -10.78 11.12
C ARG A 158 -11.48 -12.23 10.63
N GLY A 159 -12.30 -12.56 9.62
CA GLY A 159 -12.41 -13.91 9.10
C GLY A 159 -11.09 -14.46 8.56
N LEU A 160 -10.27 -13.62 7.94
CA LEU A 160 -8.99 -14.08 7.37
C LEU A 160 -7.98 -14.41 8.48
N TYR A 161 -7.88 -13.58 9.52
CA TYR A 161 -7.04 -13.88 10.68
C TYR A 161 -7.50 -15.16 11.39
N SER A 162 -8.81 -15.32 11.58
CA SER A 162 -9.38 -16.53 12.18
C SER A 162 -9.00 -17.77 11.37
N ASN A 163 -9.15 -17.72 10.05
CA ASN A 163 -8.84 -18.84 9.17
C ASN A 163 -7.34 -19.18 9.17
N THR A 164 -6.46 -18.17 9.14
CA THR A 164 -5.00 -18.37 9.20
C THR A 164 -4.57 -19.02 10.52
N LEU A 165 -5.13 -18.56 11.65
CA LEU A 165 -4.87 -19.17 12.95
C LEU A 165 -5.44 -20.59 13.03
N SER A 166 -6.71 -20.79 12.63
CA SER A 166 -7.38 -22.09 12.68
C SER A 166 -6.68 -23.15 11.81
N ALA A 167 -6.17 -22.79 10.63
CA ALA A 167 -5.42 -23.69 9.76
C ALA A 167 -4.09 -24.18 10.36
N ASN A 168 -3.61 -23.53 11.43
CA ASN A 168 -2.32 -23.78 12.06
C ASN A 168 -2.43 -23.98 13.57
N TRP A 169 -3.62 -24.34 14.07
CA TRP A 169 -3.94 -24.43 15.49
C TRP A 169 -3.40 -25.70 16.15
N THR A 170 -2.10 -25.91 16.02
CA THR A 170 -1.36 -27.02 16.62
C THR A 170 -0.14 -26.51 17.35
N ALA A 171 0.32 -27.25 18.37
CA ALA A 171 1.54 -26.90 19.11
C ALA A 171 2.80 -26.81 18.21
N ARG A 172 2.77 -27.48 17.06
CA ARG A 172 3.86 -27.46 16.07
C ARG A 172 3.80 -26.24 15.15
N GLN A 173 2.62 -25.87 14.66
CA GLN A 173 2.50 -24.87 13.58
C GLN A 173 2.25 -23.45 14.10
N LEU A 174 1.53 -23.29 15.21
CA LEU A 174 1.20 -21.97 15.73
C LEU A 174 2.45 -21.12 16.04
N PRO A 175 3.55 -21.67 16.61
CA PRO A 175 4.78 -20.90 16.85
C PRO A 175 5.52 -20.48 15.57
N LEU A 176 5.21 -21.08 14.42
CA LEU A 176 5.83 -20.74 13.13
C LEU A 176 5.19 -19.51 12.49
N ILE A 177 4.12 -18.98 13.05
CA ILE A 177 3.36 -17.87 12.49
C ILE A 177 3.74 -16.57 13.18
N THR A 178 4.07 -15.56 12.38
CA THR A 178 4.06 -14.17 12.80
C THR A 178 3.12 -13.38 11.91
N ILE A 179 2.30 -12.51 12.48
CA ILE A 179 1.33 -11.70 11.74
C ILE A 179 1.68 -10.23 11.92
N ILE A 180 1.84 -9.52 10.81
CA ILE A 180 1.84 -8.05 10.76
C ILE A 180 0.55 -7.65 10.05
N GLY A 181 -0.33 -6.94 10.74
CA GLY A 181 -1.62 -6.56 10.17
C GLY A 181 -2.34 -5.49 10.99
N ASN A 182 -3.66 -5.47 10.84
CA ASN A 182 -4.55 -4.60 11.58
C ASN A 182 -4.46 -4.84 13.09
N ARG A 183 -4.69 -3.78 13.87
CA ARG A 183 -4.92 -3.93 15.30
C ARG A 183 -6.21 -4.75 15.52
N PHE A 184 -6.12 -5.79 16.36
CA PHE A 184 -7.25 -6.69 16.58
C PHE A 184 -8.40 -6.09 17.41
N ASP A 185 -8.12 -5.02 18.15
CA ASP A 185 -9.14 -4.24 18.87
C ASP A 185 -10.21 -3.66 17.95
N MET A 186 -9.88 -3.41 16.68
CA MET A 186 -10.85 -2.98 15.65
C MET A 186 -11.95 -4.01 15.37
N TYR A 187 -11.77 -5.27 15.78
CA TYR A 187 -12.71 -6.37 15.53
C TYR A 187 -13.50 -6.82 16.76
N VAL A 188 -13.21 -6.24 17.92
CA VAL A 188 -13.96 -6.49 19.14
C VAL A 188 -15.21 -5.61 19.07
N GLY A 189 -16.38 -6.23 18.97
CA GLY A 189 -17.65 -5.50 19.01
C GLY A 189 -17.76 -4.72 20.33
N ARG A 190 -18.21 -3.47 20.25
CA ARG A 190 -18.76 -2.79 21.43
C ARG A 190 -20.06 -3.44 21.86
#